data_AF-A0A2U2BC15-F1
#
_entry.id   AF-A0A2U2BC15-F1
#
_cell.length_a   1.000
_cell.length_b   1.000
_cell.length_c   1.000
_cell.angle_alpha   90.00
_cell.angle_beta   90.00
_cell.angle_gamma   90.00
#
_symmetry.space_group_name_H-M   'P 1'
#
loop_
_entity.id
_entity.type
_entity.pdbx_description
1 polymer ?
#
loop_
_entity_poly.entity_id
_entity_poly.type
_entity_poly.pdbx_seq_one_letter_code
_entity_poly.pdbx_strand_id
1 'polypeptide(L)'
;MRAKVNIDIANTEKLVGKGVKDSKKTMSQLIGVFKDEEAFKAADQDQVVYEVQAYMPVEEGKKGGLFWGNSMVYPGKVGTEYHMTRGHFHSNLDTGEYYWCLKGEGALIMMDLDRNCWYEEMKPGTLHYIPGNVSHRVANTGYEPLFFNACWPSDAGHDYASIEKEGFAARLFEVDGKPQLIKE
;
A
#
# COMPACT_ATOMS: atom_id res chain seq x y z
N MET A 1 12.79 29.57 9.09
CA MET A 1 11.96 28.45 9.61
C MET A 1 12.25 27.23 8.77
N ARG A 2 12.51 26.06 9.37
CA ARG A 2 12.64 24.78 8.66
C ARG A 2 11.38 23.95 8.93
N ALA A 3 10.91 23.18 7.96
CA ALA A 3 9.82 22.23 8.18
C ALA A 3 10.22 21.20 9.25
N LYS A 4 9.26 20.72 10.05
CA LYS A 4 9.51 19.70 11.09
C LYS A 4 9.89 18.34 10.49
N VAL A 5 9.35 18.05 9.30
CA VAL A 5 9.61 16.87 8.49
C VAL A 5 9.78 17.35 7.05
N ASN A 6 10.78 16.81 6.36
CA ASN A 6 10.96 17.01 4.93
C ASN A 6 10.69 15.69 4.21
N ILE A 7 10.12 15.76 3.02
CA ILE A 7 10.11 14.65 2.07
C ILE A 7 11.34 14.86 1.19
N ASP A 8 12.35 14.02 1.36
CA ASP A 8 13.58 14.10 0.57
C ASP A 8 13.42 13.36 -0.76
N ILE A 9 12.56 13.91 -1.62
CA ILE A 9 12.22 13.35 -2.94
C ILE A 9 13.47 13.27 -3.83
N ALA A 10 14.45 14.16 -3.64
CA ALA A 10 15.59 14.30 -4.53
C ALA A 10 16.71 13.29 -4.30
N ASN A 11 16.83 12.70 -3.09
CA ASN A 11 17.98 11.84 -2.76
C ASN A 11 17.62 10.50 -2.15
N THR A 12 16.58 10.43 -1.31
CA THR A 12 16.32 9.22 -0.50
C THR A 12 14.90 8.70 -0.59
N GLU A 13 13.98 9.49 -1.15
CA GLU A 13 12.57 9.14 -1.22
C GLU A 13 12.04 8.80 0.19
N LYS A 14 12.50 9.53 1.21
CA LYS A 14 12.16 9.29 2.61
C LYS A 14 11.62 10.54 3.31
N LEU A 15 10.78 10.32 4.30
CA LEU A 15 10.44 11.29 5.33
C LEU A 15 11.61 11.40 6.30
N VAL A 16 12.12 12.62 6.47
CA VAL A 16 13.23 12.92 7.37
C VAL A 16 12.80 14.00 8.35
N GLY A 17 12.74 13.65 9.63
CA GLY A 17 12.39 14.59 10.69
C GLY A 17 11.99 13.93 12.00
N LYS A 18 11.75 14.75 13.02
CA LYS A 18 11.34 14.26 14.35
C LYS A 18 9.90 13.74 14.30
N GLY A 19 9.68 12.54 14.81
CA GLY A 19 8.35 11.93 14.90
C GLY A 19 7.93 11.12 13.68
N VAL A 20 8.81 10.95 12.70
CA VAL A 20 8.66 9.94 11.65
C VAL A 20 8.79 8.56 12.31
N LYS A 21 7.85 7.66 11.98
CA LYS A 21 7.88 6.25 12.39
C LYS A 21 8.10 5.39 11.17
N ASP A 22 9.00 4.42 11.26
CA ASP A 22 9.30 3.48 10.19
C ASP A 22 8.69 2.09 10.49
N SER A 23 8.24 1.41 9.46
CA SER A 23 7.81 0.01 9.51
C SER A 23 8.32 -0.71 8.27
N LYS A 24 8.69 -1.98 8.44
CA LYS A 24 9.06 -2.87 7.34
C LYS A 24 8.21 -4.12 7.41
N LYS A 25 7.87 -4.67 6.24
CA LYS A 25 7.17 -5.94 6.11
C LYS A 25 8.00 -6.92 5.31
N THR A 26 8.40 -7.99 5.97
CA THR A 26 9.08 -9.13 5.36
C THR A 26 8.07 -10.10 4.75
N MET A 27 8.53 -10.99 3.86
CA MET A 27 7.70 -12.03 3.25
C MET A 27 7.00 -12.89 4.31
N SER A 28 7.70 -13.31 5.36
CA SER A 28 7.13 -14.05 6.51
C SER A 28 5.97 -13.34 7.21
N GLN A 29 5.88 -12.02 7.09
CA GLN A 29 4.78 -11.23 7.65
C GLN A 29 3.60 -11.09 6.69
N LEU A 30 3.62 -11.72 5.51
CA LEU A 30 2.57 -11.62 4.49
C LEU A 30 1.86 -12.97 4.25
N ILE A 31 1.81 -13.81 5.28
CA ILE A 31 1.04 -15.07 5.27
C ILE A 31 -0.41 -14.76 4.88
N GLY A 32 -0.95 -15.50 3.90
CA GLY A 32 -2.32 -15.34 3.40
C GLY A 32 -2.52 -14.21 2.38
N VAL A 33 -1.52 -13.37 2.13
CA VAL A 33 -1.62 -12.30 1.12
C VAL A 33 -1.58 -12.88 -0.29
N PHE A 34 -0.66 -13.81 -0.55
CA PHE A 34 -0.43 -14.40 -1.87
C PHE A 34 -1.20 -15.72 -2.03
N LYS A 35 -1.66 -16.01 -3.26
CA LYS A 35 -2.46 -17.20 -3.59
C LYS A 35 -1.64 -18.48 -3.60
N ASP A 36 -0.44 -18.41 -4.19
CA ASP A 36 0.44 -19.56 -4.35
C ASP A 36 1.21 -19.81 -3.04
N GLU A 37 0.64 -20.63 -2.16
CA GLU A 37 1.24 -20.95 -0.86
C GLU A 37 2.59 -21.66 -0.97
N GLU A 38 2.79 -22.46 -2.01
CA GLU A 38 4.03 -23.21 -2.19
C GLU A 38 5.15 -22.27 -2.67
N ALA A 39 4.86 -21.40 -3.65
CA ALA A 39 5.78 -20.35 -4.03
C ALA A 39 6.06 -19.38 -2.88
N PHE A 40 5.05 -19.07 -2.06
CA PHE A 40 5.21 -18.23 -0.87
C PHE A 40 6.17 -18.87 0.14
N LYS A 41 6.00 -20.15 0.47
CA LYS A 41 6.89 -20.89 1.39
C LYS A 41 8.31 -21.04 0.84
N ALA A 42 8.46 -21.13 -0.48
CA ALA A 42 9.76 -21.23 -1.15
C ALA A 42 10.50 -19.90 -1.28
N ALA A 43 9.80 -18.75 -1.15
CA ALA A 43 10.42 -17.43 -1.19
C ALA A 43 11.32 -17.19 0.02
N ASP A 44 12.25 -16.23 -0.11
CA ASP A 44 13.06 -15.76 1.01
C ASP A 44 12.17 -15.08 2.05
N GLN A 45 12.00 -15.75 3.20
CA GLN A 45 11.09 -15.31 4.26
C GLN A 45 11.57 -14.04 4.98
N ASP A 46 12.86 -13.69 4.86
CA ASP A 46 13.45 -12.48 5.42
C ASP A 46 13.48 -11.32 4.42
N GLN A 47 13.13 -11.58 3.14
CA GLN A 47 13.05 -10.54 2.12
C GLN A 47 12.04 -9.47 2.54
N VAL A 48 12.48 -8.21 2.54
CA VAL A 48 11.59 -7.07 2.71
C VAL A 48 10.76 -6.88 1.43
N VAL A 49 9.44 -6.94 1.57
CA VAL A 49 8.50 -6.73 0.46
C VAL A 49 8.11 -5.26 0.36
N TYR A 50 7.90 -4.58 1.50
CA TYR A 50 7.66 -3.14 1.51
C TYR A 50 8.06 -2.47 2.81
N GLU A 51 8.31 -1.17 2.72
CA GLU A 51 8.57 -0.26 3.85
C GLU A 51 7.52 0.85 3.87
N VAL A 52 7.16 1.32 5.06
CA VAL A 52 6.25 2.46 5.28
C VAL A 52 6.87 3.39 6.29
N GLN A 53 6.83 4.68 6.02
CA GLN A 53 7.09 5.74 6.98
C GLN A 53 5.81 6.54 7.22
N ALA A 54 5.55 6.92 8.46
CA ALA A 54 4.39 7.71 8.81
C ALA A 54 4.78 8.90 9.69
N TYR A 55 4.16 10.05 9.42
CA TYR A 55 4.18 11.23 10.27
C TYR A 55 2.76 11.52 10.77
N MET A 56 2.59 11.42 12.08
CA MET A 56 1.31 11.58 12.76
C MET A 56 1.43 12.69 13.81
N PRO A 57 1.21 13.97 13.43
CA PRO A 57 1.45 15.13 14.29
C PRO A 57 0.41 15.34 15.40
N VAL A 58 -0.70 14.60 15.34
CA VAL A 58 -1.79 14.62 16.32
C VAL A 58 -2.10 13.20 16.77
N GLU A 59 -2.86 13.05 17.86
CA GLU A 59 -3.32 11.75 18.32
C GLU A 59 -4.30 11.12 17.31
N GLU A 60 -4.26 9.79 17.19
CA GLU A 60 -5.21 9.03 16.40
C GLU A 60 -6.64 9.22 16.95
N GLY A 61 -7.62 9.29 16.06
CA GLY A 61 -9.01 9.65 16.38
C GLY A 61 -9.28 11.16 16.46
N LYS A 62 -8.27 12.03 16.32
CA LYS A 62 -8.48 13.48 16.33
C LYS A 62 -9.20 13.93 15.05
N LYS A 63 -10.47 14.35 15.15
CA LYS A 63 -11.20 14.91 13.99
C LYS A 63 -10.50 16.13 13.40
N GLY A 64 -10.44 16.18 12.07
CA GLY A 64 -9.80 17.27 11.31
C GLY A 64 -8.27 17.21 11.27
N GLY A 65 -7.65 16.22 11.91
CA GLY A 65 -6.22 15.95 11.74
C GLY A 65 -5.96 15.13 10.47
N LEU A 66 -4.75 15.31 9.93
CA LEU A 66 -4.27 14.56 8.77
C LEU A 66 -2.93 13.92 9.11
N PHE A 67 -2.79 12.67 8.69
CA PHE A 67 -1.56 11.92 8.74
C PHE A 67 -0.93 11.87 7.35
N TRP A 68 0.39 11.74 7.33
CA TRP A 68 1.14 11.61 6.10
C TRP A 68 1.94 10.31 6.13
N GLY A 69 1.93 9.59 5.03
CA GLY A 69 2.62 8.33 4.86
C GLY A 69 3.45 8.33 3.61
N ASN A 70 4.45 7.46 3.63
CA ASN A 70 5.39 7.28 2.55
C ASN A 70 5.68 5.79 2.43
N SER A 71 5.38 5.20 1.28
CA SER A 71 5.45 3.75 1.08
C SER A 71 6.37 3.42 -0.06
N MET A 72 7.17 2.36 0.14
CA MET A 72 8.04 1.78 -0.87
C MET A 72 7.74 0.29 -0.99
N VAL A 73 7.26 -0.14 -2.15
CA VAL A 73 7.01 -1.56 -2.45
C VAL A 73 8.12 -2.06 -3.38
N TYR A 74 8.87 -3.07 -2.95
CA TYR A 74 9.97 -3.62 -3.74
C TYR A 74 9.44 -4.52 -4.87
N PRO A 75 10.08 -4.51 -6.05
CA PRO A 75 9.67 -5.34 -7.16
C PRO A 75 9.86 -6.82 -6.81
N GLY A 76 9.01 -7.66 -7.38
CA GLY A 76 9.05 -9.11 -7.19
C GLY A 76 7.68 -9.74 -7.34
N LYS A 77 7.66 -11.06 -7.28
CA LYS A 77 6.45 -11.88 -7.42
C LYS A 77 6.53 -13.09 -6.51
N VAL A 78 5.36 -13.55 -6.06
CA VAL A 78 5.17 -14.88 -5.50
C VAL A 78 4.39 -15.70 -6.54
N GLY A 79 5.06 -16.68 -7.15
CA GLY A 79 4.56 -17.32 -8.37
C GLY A 79 4.44 -16.27 -9.48
N THR A 80 3.21 -16.01 -9.94
CA THR A 80 2.91 -14.94 -10.90
C THR A 80 2.23 -13.71 -10.27
N GLU A 81 1.97 -13.71 -8.96
CA GLU A 81 1.30 -12.60 -8.26
C GLU A 81 2.31 -11.54 -7.82
N TYR A 82 2.06 -10.27 -8.13
CA TYR A 82 3.00 -9.18 -7.82
C TYR A 82 3.16 -8.94 -6.33
N HIS A 83 4.38 -8.56 -5.91
CA HIS A 83 4.62 -8.03 -4.57
C HIS A 83 3.70 -6.84 -4.29
N MET A 84 3.05 -6.87 -3.13
CA MET A 84 2.04 -5.89 -2.77
C MET A 84 1.99 -5.62 -1.27
N THR A 85 1.36 -4.51 -0.90
CA THR A 85 0.94 -4.27 0.48
C THR A 85 -0.20 -5.21 0.87
N ARG A 86 -0.36 -5.47 2.18
CA ARG A 86 -1.45 -6.32 2.70
C ARG A 86 -2.84 -5.85 2.27
N GLY A 87 -3.05 -4.53 2.38
CA GLY A 87 -4.35 -3.89 2.21
C GLY A 87 -5.20 -3.86 3.47
N HIS A 88 -6.16 -2.94 3.49
CA HIS A 88 -7.10 -2.74 4.60
C HIS A 88 -8.31 -1.93 4.17
N PHE A 89 -9.37 -1.99 4.97
CA PHE A 89 -10.38 -0.91 5.03
C PHE A 89 -9.96 0.10 6.11
N HIS A 90 -10.42 1.34 5.99
CA HIS A 90 -10.47 2.23 7.16
C HIS A 90 -11.48 1.71 8.18
N SER A 91 -11.17 1.79 9.48
CA SER A 91 -12.12 1.40 10.53
C SER A 91 -13.33 2.34 10.56
N ASN A 92 -13.10 3.63 10.34
CA ASN A 92 -14.12 4.59 10.02
C ASN A 92 -14.31 4.60 8.50
N LEU A 93 -15.36 3.92 8.02
CA LEU A 93 -15.57 3.75 6.58
C LEU A 93 -15.86 5.07 5.85
N ASP A 94 -16.30 6.12 6.55
CA ASP A 94 -16.58 7.44 5.97
C ASP A 94 -15.33 8.35 5.94
N THR A 95 -14.16 7.77 5.64
CA THR A 95 -12.92 8.51 5.43
C THR A 95 -12.27 8.13 4.11
N GLY A 96 -11.96 9.14 3.29
CA GLY A 96 -11.15 8.96 2.08
C GLY A 96 -9.65 9.11 2.34
N GLU A 97 -8.86 8.84 1.31
CA GLU A 97 -7.41 8.95 1.35
C GLU A 97 -6.86 9.35 -0.03
N TYR A 98 -5.74 10.07 -0.05
CA TYR A 98 -5.03 10.40 -1.29
C TYR A 98 -3.72 9.63 -1.38
N TYR A 99 -3.49 8.97 -2.51
CA TYR A 99 -2.18 8.42 -2.89
C TYR A 99 -1.56 9.23 -4.03
N TRP A 100 -0.28 9.57 -3.90
CA TRP A 100 0.48 10.26 -4.94
C TRP A 100 1.73 9.47 -5.30
N CYS A 101 1.77 8.95 -6.54
CA CYS A 101 2.89 8.17 -7.03
C CYS A 101 4.06 9.08 -7.43
N LEU A 102 5.24 8.75 -6.92
CA LEU A 102 6.46 9.54 -7.11
C LEU A 102 7.49 8.84 -7.99
N LYS A 103 7.58 7.51 -7.94
CA LYS A 103 8.55 6.71 -8.71
C LYS A 103 8.04 5.30 -8.95
N GLY A 104 8.52 4.65 -10.01
CA GLY A 104 8.18 3.27 -10.34
C GLY A 104 6.80 3.13 -10.98
N GLU A 105 6.44 1.87 -11.22
CA GLU A 105 5.20 1.47 -11.88
C GLU A 105 4.44 0.49 -10.99
N GLY A 106 3.13 0.67 -10.90
CA GLY A 106 2.32 -0.15 -10.02
C GLY A 106 0.84 -0.09 -10.31
N ALA A 107 0.08 -0.69 -9.40
CA ALA A 107 -1.36 -0.70 -9.42
C ALA A 107 -1.91 -0.45 -8.01
N LEU A 108 -2.74 0.57 -7.87
CA LEU A 108 -3.61 0.75 -6.71
C LEU A 108 -4.85 -0.12 -6.93
N ILE A 109 -4.93 -1.24 -6.21
CA ILE A 109 -6.03 -2.18 -6.26
C ILE A 109 -7.05 -1.78 -5.20
N MET A 110 -8.31 -1.65 -5.59
CA MET A 110 -9.40 -1.23 -4.72
C MET A 110 -10.51 -2.26 -4.71
N MET A 111 -11.22 -2.36 -3.58
CA MET A 111 -12.39 -3.21 -3.42
C MET A 111 -13.44 -2.54 -2.54
N ASP A 112 -14.66 -2.40 -3.07
CA ASP A 112 -15.81 -1.86 -2.34
C ASP A 112 -16.46 -2.91 -1.41
N LEU A 113 -17.50 -2.49 -0.66
CA LEU A 113 -18.23 -3.37 0.27
C LEU A 113 -18.99 -4.51 -0.43
N ASP A 114 -19.36 -4.33 -1.71
CA ASP A 114 -20.01 -5.35 -2.53
C ASP A 114 -18.98 -6.29 -3.18
N ARG A 115 -17.70 -6.15 -2.82
CA ARG A 115 -16.56 -6.93 -3.32
C ARG A 115 -16.31 -6.76 -4.82
N ASN A 116 -16.73 -5.63 -5.41
CA ASN A 116 -16.27 -5.26 -6.74
C ASN A 116 -14.83 -4.77 -6.64
N CYS A 117 -13.95 -5.35 -7.46
CA CYS A 117 -12.55 -4.96 -7.52
C CYS A 117 -12.21 -4.27 -8.84
N TRP A 118 -11.37 -3.25 -8.74
CA TRP A 118 -10.73 -2.60 -9.89
C TRP A 118 -9.31 -2.19 -9.49
N TYR A 119 -8.52 -1.72 -10.45
CA TYR A 119 -7.25 -1.09 -10.14
C TYR A 119 -7.04 0.16 -10.98
N GLU A 120 -6.25 1.07 -10.44
CA GLU A 120 -5.73 2.24 -11.14
C GLU A 120 -4.22 2.09 -11.34
N GLU A 121 -3.74 2.37 -12.55
CA GLU A 121 -2.30 2.36 -12.87
C GLU A 121 -1.60 3.50 -12.13
N MET A 122 -0.55 3.17 -11.39
CA MET A 122 0.31 4.12 -10.70
C MET A 122 1.58 4.34 -11.50
N LYS A 123 1.91 5.60 -11.78
CA LYS A 123 3.16 6.03 -12.42
C LYS A 123 3.55 7.41 -11.91
N PRO A 124 4.81 7.86 -12.07
CA PRO A 124 5.27 9.11 -11.51
C PRO A 124 4.35 10.28 -11.89
N GLY A 125 3.83 10.98 -10.87
CA GLY A 125 2.90 12.10 -11.04
C GLY A 125 1.41 11.75 -10.96
N THR A 126 1.00 10.48 -10.89
CA THR A 126 -0.42 10.14 -10.74
C THR A 126 -0.91 10.38 -9.32
N LEU A 127 -2.10 10.98 -9.20
CA LEU A 127 -2.80 11.25 -7.95
C LEU A 127 -4.10 10.44 -7.94
N HIS A 128 -4.32 9.69 -6.88
CA HIS A 128 -5.42 8.77 -6.72
C HIS A 128 -6.23 9.14 -5.49
N TYR A 129 -7.55 9.24 -5.65
CA TYR A 129 -8.47 9.44 -4.54
C TYR A 129 -9.14 8.12 -4.21
N ILE A 130 -8.92 7.62 -3.00
CA ILE A 130 -9.58 6.45 -2.45
C ILE A 130 -10.82 6.96 -1.70
N PRO A 131 -12.04 6.68 -2.17
CA PRO A 131 -13.25 7.11 -1.48
C PRO A 131 -13.46 6.29 -0.20
N GLY A 132 -14.34 6.78 0.68
CA GLY A 132 -14.82 5.99 1.81
C GLY A 132 -15.49 4.68 1.36
N ASN A 133 -15.60 3.71 2.26
CA ASN A 133 -16.12 2.36 2.02
C ASN A 133 -15.30 1.51 1.01
N VAL A 134 -14.06 1.90 0.72
CA VAL A 134 -13.19 1.19 -0.22
C VAL A 134 -11.92 0.73 0.49
N SER A 135 -11.68 -0.58 0.45
CA SER A 135 -10.39 -1.14 0.83
C SER A 135 -9.40 -0.95 -0.31
N HIS A 136 -8.12 -0.83 0.05
CA HIS A 136 -7.09 -0.56 -0.92
C HIS A 136 -5.78 -1.28 -0.59
N ARG A 137 -5.05 -1.67 -1.64
CA ARG A 137 -3.67 -2.19 -1.56
C ARG A 137 -2.90 -1.81 -2.82
N VAL A 138 -1.59 -1.83 -2.75
CA VAL A 138 -0.74 -1.42 -3.87
C VAL A 138 0.21 -2.54 -4.23
N ALA A 139 0.25 -2.88 -5.52
CA ALA A 139 1.16 -3.85 -6.10
C ALA A 139 2.24 -3.14 -6.95
N ASN A 140 3.49 -3.58 -6.84
CA ASN A 140 4.56 -3.15 -7.72
C ASN A 140 4.57 -4.02 -8.97
N THR A 141 4.28 -3.42 -10.12
CA THR A 141 4.22 -4.11 -11.42
C THR A 141 5.48 -3.89 -12.27
N GLY A 142 6.40 -3.05 -11.79
CA GLY A 142 7.65 -2.70 -12.46
C GLY A 142 8.87 -3.50 -11.97
N TYR A 143 10.04 -3.03 -12.39
CA TYR A 143 11.35 -3.63 -12.07
C TYR A 143 12.17 -2.82 -11.07
N GLU A 144 11.67 -1.64 -10.66
CA GLU A 144 12.27 -0.79 -9.64
C GLU A 144 11.32 -0.62 -8.45
N PRO A 145 11.79 -0.17 -7.27
CA PRO A 145 10.91 0.13 -6.16
C PRO A 145 9.82 1.15 -6.53
N LEU A 146 8.57 0.78 -6.27
CA LEU A 146 7.41 1.64 -6.42
C LEU A 146 7.30 2.53 -5.19
N PHE A 147 7.20 3.83 -5.40
CA PHE A 147 7.25 4.83 -4.35
C PHE A 147 6.04 5.76 -4.43
N PHE A 148 5.29 5.88 -3.33
CA PHE A 148 4.12 6.73 -3.27
C PHE A 148 3.88 7.31 -1.88
N ASN A 149 3.36 8.53 -1.83
CA ASN A 149 2.89 9.14 -0.61
C ASN A 149 1.40 8.85 -0.38
N ALA A 150 1.01 8.92 0.88
CA ALA A 150 -0.36 8.78 1.35
C ALA A 150 -0.72 9.95 2.27
N CYS A 151 -1.97 10.42 2.20
CA CYS A 151 -2.52 11.39 3.14
C CYS A 151 -3.94 10.97 3.53
N TRP A 152 -4.15 10.70 4.82
CA TRP A 152 -5.42 10.20 5.34
C TRP A 152 -5.83 10.91 6.64
N PRO A 153 -7.13 10.92 6.98
CA PRO A 153 -7.63 11.46 8.24
C PRO A 153 -7.08 10.71 9.45
N SER A 154 -6.74 11.45 10.50
CA SER A 154 -6.27 10.83 11.75
C SER A 154 -7.35 10.00 12.47
N ASP A 155 -8.62 10.16 12.10
CA ASP A 155 -9.76 9.37 12.59
C ASP A 155 -10.23 8.27 11.63
N ALA A 156 -9.42 7.91 10.62
CA ALA A 156 -9.71 6.79 9.72
C ALA A 156 -9.58 5.42 10.41
N GLY A 157 -8.50 5.19 11.18
CA GLY A 157 -8.16 3.88 11.72
C GLY A 157 -7.86 2.84 10.62
N HIS A 158 -7.56 1.59 11.02
CA HIS A 158 -7.26 0.51 10.06
C HIS A 158 -7.93 -0.80 10.48
N ASP A 159 -8.71 -1.38 9.59
CA ASP A 159 -9.25 -2.73 9.70
C ASP A 159 -8.51 -3.68 8.76
N TYR A 160 -7.37 -4.18 9.25
CA TYR A 160 -6.62 -5.24 8.60
C TYR A 160 -7.30 -6.61 8.75
N ALA A 161 -8.06 -6.82 9.82
CA ALA A 161 -8.62 -8.12 10.18
C ALA A 161 -9.64 -8.61 9.15
N SER A 162 -10.46 -7.71 8.60
CA SER A 162 -11.39 -8.05 7.52
C SER A 162 -10.66 -8.58 6.29
N ILE A 163 -9.54 -7.95 5.90
CA ILE A 163 -8.73 -8.42 4.77
C ILE A 163 -7.98 -9.71 5.10
N GLU A 164 -7.44 -9.87 6.31
CA GLU A 164 -6.77 -11.10 6.74
C GLU A 164 -7.72 -12.31 6.74
N LYS A 165 -9.00 -12.09 7.06
CA LYS A 165 -10.01 -13.16 7.11
C LYS A 165 -10.59 -13.50 5.74
N GLU A 166 -10.91 -12.50 4.92
CA GLU A 166 -11.73 -12.69 3.70
C GLU A 166 -10.95 -12.43 2.40
N GLY A 167 -9.76 -11.87 2.50
CA GLY A 167 -8.97 -11.43 1.36
C GLY A 167 -9.68 -10.39 0.49
N PHE A 168 -8.97 -9.97 -0.56
CA PHE A 168 -9.59 -9.25 -1.68
C PHE A 168 -10.25 -10.24 -2.64
N ALA A 169 -11.36 -9.84 -3.26
CA ALA A 169 -12.08 -10.67 -4.23
C ALA A 169 -11.44 -10.74 -5.62
N ALA A 170 -10.30 -10.08 -5.82
CA ALA A 170 -9.49 -10.20 -7.01
C ALA A 170 -8.00 -10.02 -6.69
N ARG A 171 -7.16 -10.60 -7.53
CA ARG A 171 -5.70 -10.66 -7.37
C ARG A 171 -5.01 -10.18 -8.63
N LEU A 172 -3.84 -9.56 -8.48
CA LEU A 172 -3.11 -8.98 -9.61
C LEU A 172 -1.93 -9.89 -9.98
N PHE A 173 -2.02 -10.50 -11.15
CA PHE A 173 -1.02 -11.41 -11.69
C PHE A 173 -0.32 -10.84 -12.91
N GLU A 174 0.89 -11.30 -13.17
CA GLU A 174 1.53 -11.18 -14.47
C GLU A 174 1.01 -12.27 -15.40
N VAL A 175 0.34 -11.87 -16.48
CA VAL A 175 -0.13 -12.77 -17.55
C VAL A 175 0.37 -12.21 -18.87
N ASP A 176 1.14 -13.00 -19.61
CA ASP A 176 1.79 -12.60 -20.87
C ASP A 176 2.57 -11.28 -20.75
N GLY A 177 3.26 -11.11 -19.62
CA GLY A 177 4.09 -9.92 -19.33
C GLY A 177 3.29 -8.66 -18.99
N LYS A 178 1.99 -8.76 -18.70
CA LYS A 178 1.14 -7.63 -18.34
C LYS A 178 0.38 -7.86 -17.03
N PRO A 179 0.13 -6.80 -16.24
CA PRO A 179 -0.73 -6.90 -15.07
C PRO A 179 -2.17 -7.22 -15.47
N GLN A 180 -2.75 -8.25 -14.86
CA GLN A 180 -4.16 -8.61 -15.00
C GLN A 180 -4.79 -8.82 -13.62
N LEU A 181 -5.89 -8.11 -13.38
CA LEU A 181 -6.71 -8.28 -12.18
C LEU A 181 -7.73 -9.41 -12.41
N ILE A 182 -7.52 -10.54 -11.75
CA ILE A 182 -8.33 -11.75 -11.90
C ILE A 182 -9.19 -11.94 -10.65
N LYS A 183 -10.50 -12.14 -10.83
CA LYS A 183 -11.43 -12.41 -9.72
C LYS A 183 -11.17 -13.79 -9.11
N GLU A 184 -11.33 -13.87 -7.79
CA GLU A 184 -11.31 -15.13 -7.03
C GLU A 184 -12.64 -15.88 -7.11
#